data_AF-A0A177Y8V9-F1
#
_entry.id   AF-A0A177Y8V9-F1
#
_cell.length_a   1.000
_cell.length_b   1.000
_cell.length_c   1.000
_cell.angle_alpha   90.00
_cell.angle_beta   90.00
_cell.angle_gamma   90.00
#
_symmetry.space_group_name_H-M   'P 1'
#
loop_
_entity.id
_entity.type
_entity.pdbx_description
1 polymer ?
#
loop_
_entity_poly.entity_id
_entity_poly.type
_entity_poly.pdbx_seq_one_letter_code
_entity_poly.pdbx_strand_id
1 'polypeptide(L)'
;MRSLTVTLLALAALILGAPAASAHSIVTGSTPEDGSSIAEGPAQMSISFNEVPQSQFATLNVVGPDGNLWSKGDPRIEGQSIVVDVGELGPVGDYTLAYRVTSADGHPISGTRTFTLTTEGSGTPGAPADASAEADSEDGGSSIPLWPFLVVGGLVFVGALVFALRKPKGNG
;
A
#
# COMPACT_ATOMS: atom_id res chain seq x y z
N MET A 1 14.65 -42.74 -19.18
CA MET A 1 15.64 -42.02 -18.35
C MET A 1 16.05 -40.69 -18.97
N ARG A 2 16.45 -40.63 -20.25
CA ARG A 2 16.86 -39.38 -20.93
C ARG A 2 15.76 -38.31 -20.99
N SER A 3 14.51 -38.71 -21.20
CA SER A 3 13.33 -37.83 -21.21
C SER A 3 13.07 -37.19 -19.84
N LEU A 4 13.23 -37.95 -18.76
CA LEU A 4 13.03 -37.46 -17.38
C LEU A 4 14.07 -36.38 -17.01
N THR A 5 15.32 -36.56 -17.44
CA THR A 5 16.39 -35.58 -17.21
C THR A 5 16.15 -34.27 -17.94
N VAL A 6 15.65 -34.33 -19.18
CA VAL A 6 15.33 -33.14 -19.98
C VAL A 6 14.15 -32.37 -19.37
N THR A 7 13.11 -33.07 -18.89
CA THR A 7 11.99 -32.44 -18.19
C THR A 7 12.42 -31.78 -16.89
N LEU A 8 13.28 -32.42 -16.10
CA LEU A 8 13.81 -31.83 -14.86
C LEU A 8 14.65 -30.57 -15.14
N LEU A 9 15.49 -30.60 -16.17
CA LEU A 9 16.34 -29.47 -16.54
C LEU A 9 15.52 -28.28 -17.05
N ALA A 10 14.49 -28.55 -17.85
CA ALA A 10 13.56 -27.53 -18.33
C ALA A 10 12.77 -26.90 -17.17
N LEU A 11 12.33 -27.70 -16.21
CA LEU A 11 11.62 -27.19 -15.03
C LEU A 11 12.55 -26.37 -14.12
N ALA A 12 13.79 -26.80 -13.92
CA ALA A 12 14.79 -26.02 -13.18
C ALA A 12 15.09 -24.68 -13.87
N ALA A 13 15.23 -24.66 -15.19
CA ALA A 13 15.45 -23.43 -15.95
C ALA A 13 14.26 -22.45 -15.82
N LEU A 14 13.02 -22.95 -15.74
CA LEU A 14 11.84 -22.12 -15.48
C LEU A 14 11.86 -21.49 -14.07
N ILE A 15 12.30 -22.24 -13.05
CA ILE A 15 12.30 -21.76 -11.66
C ILE A 15 13.40 -20.73 -11.42
N LEU A 16 14.59 -20.92 -12.01
CA LEU A 16 15.70 -19.96 -11.88
C LEU A 16 15.50 -18.68 -12.72
N GLY A 17 14.61 -18.72 -13.72
CA GLY A 17 14.34 -17.58 -14.61
C GLY A 17 13.17 -16.70 -14.17
N ALA A 18 12.44 -17.06 -13.11
CA ALA A 18 11.31 -16.27 -12.64
C ALA A 18 11.82 -14.97 -11.98
N PRO A 19 11.43 -13.77 -12.47
CA PRO A 19 11.76 -12.53 -11.78
C PRO A 19 11.18 -12.57 -10.37
N ALA A 20 11.94 -12.06 -9.39
CA ALA A 20 11.41 -11.88 -8.05
C ALA A 20 10.20 -10.93 -8.13
N ALA A 21 9.01 -11.42 -7.76
CA ALA A 21 7.84 -10.58 -7.64
C ALA A 21 8.03 -9.67 -6.42
N SER A 22 8.24 -8.37 -6.64
CA SER A 22 8.18 -7.37 -5.56
C SER A 22 6.71 -7.20 -5.22
N ALA A 23 6.30 -7.71 -4.06
CA ALA A 23 4.91 -7.70 -3.64
C ALA A 23 4.50 -6.38 -2.93
N HIS A 24 5.50 -5.58 -2.55
CA HIS A 24 5.30 -4.25 -1.96
C HIS A 24 5.23 -3.20 -3.05
N SER A 25 4.25 -2.31 -2.94
CA SER A 25 4.15 -1.12 -3.77
C SER A 25 5.23 -0.12 -3.36
N ILE A 26 5.93 0.41 -4.36
CA ILE A 26 7.00 1.39 -4.23
C ILE A 26 6.58 2.60 -5.06
N VAL A 27 6.67 3.79 -4.47
CA VAL A 27 6.42 5.04 -5.22
C VAL A 27 7.48 5.21 -6.29
N THR A 28 7.03 5.37 -7.53
CA THR A 28 7.86 5.60 -8.72
C THR A 28 7.86 7.05 -9.16
N GLY A 29 6.88 7.86 -8.71
CA GLY A 29 6.83 9.28 -9.00
C GLY A 29 5.58 9.97 -8.46
N SER A 30 5.47 11.27 -8.68
CA SER A 30 4.29 12.08 -8.37
C SER A 30 4.10 13.19 -9.39
N THR A 31 2.88 13.68 -9.48
CA THR A 31 2.52 14.92 -10.18
C THR A 31 1.81 15.84 -9.19
N PRO A 32 2.36 17.02 -8.86
CA PRO A 32 3.69 17.53 -9.24
C PRO A 32 4.86 16.65 -8.79
N GLU A 33 6.03 16.81 -9.41
CA GLU A 33 7.25 16.10 -9.00
C GLU A 33 7.65 16.49 -7.58
N ASP A 34 8.17 15.53 -6.81
CA ASP A 34 8.59 15.76 -5.43
C ASP A 34 9.70 16.81 -5.34
N GLY A 35 9.49 17.80 -4.48
CA GLY A 35 10.39 18.94 -4.29
C GLY A 35 10.36 19.98 -5.43
N SER A 36 9.47 19.82 -6.42
CA SER A 36 9.37 20.79 -7.52
C SER A 36 8.76 22.12 -7.08
N SER A 37 9.10 23.20 -7.80
CA SER A 37 8.44 24.50 -7.66
C SER A 37 7.63 24.79 -8.92
N ILE A 38 6.34 25.08 -8.77
CA ILE A 38 5.40 25.31 -9.88
C ILE A 38 4.70 26.66 -9.71
N ALA A 39 4.40 27.31 -10.83
CA ALA A 39 3.65 28.57 -10.81
C ALA A 39 2.13 28.35 -10.75
N GLU A 40 1.65 27.23 -11.29
CA GLU A 40 0.23 26.89 -11.36
C GLU A 40 0.06 25.39 -11.04
N GLY A 41 -0.97 25.07 -10.26
CA GLY A 41 -1.29 23.69 -9.90
C GLY A 41 -1.97 22.94 -11.06
N PRO A 42 -1.75 21.62 -11.21
CA PRO A 42 -2.52 20.80 -12.15
C PRO A 42 -3.98 20.68 -11.69
N ALA A 43 -4.89 20.25 -12.56
CA ALA A 43 -6.27 19.94 -12.17
C ALA A 43 -6.39 18.72 -11.25
N GLN A 44 -5.37 17.86 -11.24
CA GLN A 44 -5.32 16.63 -10.45
C GLN A 44 -3.92 16.39 -9.95
N MET A 45 -3.81 15.87 -8.74
CA MET A 45 -2.55 15.42 -8.18
C MET A 45 -2.51 13.91 -8.16
N SER A 46 -1.32 13.34 -8.36
CA SER A 46 -1.17 11.89 -8.39
C SER A 46 0.14 11.41 -7.80
N ILE A 47 0.10 10.17 -7.31
CA ILE A 47 1.27 9.41 -6.90
C ILE A 47 1.24 8.09 -7.65
N SER A 48 2.35 7.76 -8.30
CA SER A 48 2.53 6.58 -9.12
C SER A 48 3.34 5.52 -8.37
N PHE A 49 2.98 4.27 -8.60
CA PHE A 49 3.60 3.10 -8.01
C PHE A 49 4.18 2.18 -9.10
N ASN A 50 4.93 1.17 -8.70
CA ASN A 50 5.50 0.14 -9.58
C ASN A 50 4.51 -1.00 -9.90
N GLU A 51 3.34 -1.01 -9.27
CA GLU A 51 2.26 -1.96 -9.47
C GLU A 51 0.90 -1.29 -9.19
N VAL A 52 -0.20 -1.99 -9.47
CA VAL A 52 -1.55 -1.49 -9.19
C VAL A 52 -1.89 -1.71 -7.71
N PRO A 53 -2.03 -0.64 -6.89
CA PRO A 53 -2.45 -0.79 -5.52
C PRO A 53 -3.93 -1.18 -5.44
N GLN A 54 -4.34 -1.76 -4.31
CA GLN A 54 -5.74 -2.02 -4.03
C GLN A 54 -6.49 -0.70 -3.79
N SER A 55 -7.72 -0.62 -4.28
CA SER A 55 -8.55 0.59 -4.19
C SER A 55 -9.19 0.81 -2.83
N GLN A 56 -9.29 -0.24 -2.00
CA GLN A 56 -9.92 -0.16 -0.69
C GLN A 56 -9.03 0.62 0.28
N PHE A 57 -9.63 1.58 1.00
CA PHE A 57 -8.98 2.42 2.01
C PHE A 57 -7.80 3.26 1.46
N ALA A 58 -7.80 3.53 0.15
CA ALA A 58 -6.82 4.39 -0.48
C ALA A 58 -7.12 5.86 -0.10
N THR A 59 -6.11 6.59 0.37
CA THR A 59 -6.22 8.02 0.73
C THR A 59 -5.16 8.82 -0.01
N LEU A 60 -5.52 9.97 -0.57
CA LEU A 60 -4.59 10.98 -1.07
C LEU A 60 -5.15 12.36 -0.73
N ASN A 61 -4.54 13.00 0.24
CA ASN A 61 -4.91 14.34 0.69
C ASN A 61 -3.84 15.34 0.28
N VAL A 62 -4.27 16.54 -0.10
CA VAL A 62 -3.38 17.65 -0.43
C VAL A 62 -3.56 18.70 0.65
N VAL A 63 -2.50 19.02 1.38
CA VAL A 63 -2.52 20.01 2.46
C VAL A 63 -1.69 21.21 2.05
N GLY A 64 -2.26 22.41 2.15
CA GLY A 64 -1.59 23.66 1.80
C GLY A 64 -0.80 24.27 2.97
N PRO A 65 -0.07 25.35 2.72
CA PRO A 65 0.71 26.05 3.76
C PRO A 65 -0.18 26.71 4.83
N ASP A 66 -1.48 26.83 4.56
CA ASP A 66 -2.51 27.28 5.49
C ASP A 66 -3.07 26.17 6.41
N GLY A 67 -2.60 24.92 6.25
CA GLY A 67 -3.05 23.77 7.04
C GLY A 67 -4.41 23.19 6.62
N ASN A 68 -4.99 23.68 5.52
CA ASN A 68 -6.29 23.21 5.03
C ASN A 68 -6.15 22.17 3.92
N LEU A 69 -7.22 21.41 3.71
CA LEU A 69 -7.32 20.45 2.61
C LEU A 69 -7.58 21.15 1.27
N TRP A 70 -6.73 20.89 0.28
CA TRP A 70 -6.86 21.35 -1.10
C TRP A 70 -7.31 20.24 -2.06
N SER A 71 -7.29 18.98 -1.61
CA SER A 71 -7.94 17.86 -2.29
C SER A 71 -9.45 18.07 -2.32
N LYS A 72 -10.08 17.63 -3.43
CA LYS A 72 -11.52 17.71 -3.67
C LYS A 72 -12.08 16.31 -3.86
N GLY A 73 -12.96 15.91 -2.94
CA GLY A 73 -13.59 14.60 -2.96
C GLY A 73 -12.64 13.46 -2.61
N ASP A 74 -13.09 12.24 -2.91
CA ASP A 74 -12.35 11.02 -2.62
C ASP A 74 -11.30 10.71 -3.70
N PRO A 75 -10.15 10.13 -3.32
CA PRO A 75 -9.17 9.69 -4.28
C PRO A 75 -9.62 8.43 -5.02
N ARG A 76 -8.98 8.17 -6.16
CA ARG A 76 -9.27 7.01 -7.00
C ARG A 76 -8.00 6.37 -7.52
N ILE A 77 -8.05 5.07 -7.75
CA ILE A 77 -6.94 4.33 -8.39
C ILE A 77 -7.16 4.32 -9.90
N GLU A 78 -6.18 4.86 -10.63
CA GLU A 78 -6.11 4.86 -12.09
C GLU A 78 -4.85 4.11 -12.53
N GLY A 79 -5.01 2.83 -12.87
CA GLY A 79 -3.86 1.96 -13.18
C GLY A 79 -2.92 1.86 -11.98
N GLN A 80 -1.66 2.28 -12.14
CA GLN A 80 -0.65 2.22 -11.09
C GLN A 80 -0.56 3.52 -10.28
N SER A 81 -1.57 4.37 -10.33
CA SER A 81 -1.54 5.67 -9.67
C SER A 81 -2.76 5.86 -8.77
N ILE A 82 -2.56 6.51 -7.63
CA ILE A 82 -3.64 7.15 -6.87
C ILE A 82 -3.75 8.59 -7.31
N VAL A 83 -4.97 9.04 -7.59
CA VAL A 83 -5.28 10.37 -8.12
C VAL A 83 -6.33 11.02 -7.25
N VAL A 84 -6.19 12.33 -7.02
CA VAL A 84 -7.22 13.15 -6.38
C VAL A 84 -7.40 14.44 -7.18
N ASP A 85 -8.64 14.88 -7.31
CA ASP A 85 -8.94 16.16 -7.95
C ASP A 85 -8.52 17.30 -7.02
N VAL A 86 -8.05 18.39 -7.63
CA VAL A 86 -7.77 19.65 -6.93
C VAL A 86 -8.42 20.79 -7.70
N GLY A 87 -8.80 21.84 -6.97
CA GLY A 87 -9.21 23.09 -7.60
C GLY A 87 -8.01 23.96 -7.96
N GLU A 88 -8.28 25.20 -8.35
CA GLU A 88 -7.27 26.25 -8.27
C GLU A 88 -6.68 26.25 -6.84
N LEU A 89 -5.37 26.41 -6.73
CA LEU A 89 -4.68 26.52 -5.44
C LEU A 89 -4.80 27.94 -4.89
N GLY A 90 -4.25 28.19 -3.70
CA GLY A 90 -4.39 29.47 -3.01
C GLY A 90 -3.02 30.04 -2.65
N PRO A 91 -2.66 30.03 -1.35
CA PRO A 91 -1.44 30.69 -0.89
C PRO A 91 -0.17 30.09 -1.48
N VAL A 92 0.83 30.93 -1.74
CA VAL A 92 2.18 30.45 -2.04
C VAL A 92 2.78 29.70 -0.86
N GLY A 93 3.68 28.76 -1.18
CA GLY A 93 4.39 27.98 -0.19
C GLY A 93 4.29 26.49 -0.43
N ASP A 94 4.60 25.72 0.60
CA ASP A 94 4.73 24.27 0.50
C ASP A 94 3.39 23.57 0.64
N TYR A 95 3.10 22.74 -0.34
CA TYR A 95 1.97 21.83 -0.37
C TYR A 95 2.45 20.40 -0.15
N THR A 96 1.70 19.64 0.64
CA THR A 96 2.01 18.25 0.99
C THR A 96 0.93 17.31 0.45
N LEU A 97 1.32 16.36 -0.37
CA LEU A 97 0.52 15.23 -0.80
C LEU A 97 0.75 14.08 0.20
N ALA A 98 -0.19 13.83 1.09
CA ALA A 98 -0.16 12.73 2.04
C ALA A 98 -0.97 11.55 1.50
N TYR A 99 -0.34 10.37 1.39
CA TYR A 99 -0.99 9.19 0.82
C TYR A 99 -0.94 7.97 1.72
N ARG A 100 -1.92 7.10 1.54
CA ARG A 100 -1.96 5.73 2.05
C ARG A 100 -2.60 4.84 1.00
N VAL A 101 -1.97 3.73 0.68
CA VAL A 101 -2.54 2.70 -0.22
C VAL A 101 -2.23 1.32 0.32
N THR A 102 -2.99 0.32 -0.12
CA THR A 102 -2.69 -1.09 0.19
C THR A 102 -2.02 -1.73 -1.02
N SER A 103 -0.82 -2.28 -0.84
CA SER A 103 -0.07 -2.95 -1.91
C SER A 103 -0.80 -4.18 -2.42
N ALA A 104 -0.40 -4.72 -3.57
CA ALA A 104 -1.05 -5.92 -4.12
C ALA A 104 -0.95 -7.14 -3.16
N ASP A 105 0.08 -7.19 -2.32
CA ASP A 105 0.28 -8.21 -1.29
C ASP A 105 -0.51 -8.01 0.02
N GLY A 106 -1.28 -6.92 0.11
CA GLY A 106 -2.13 -6.61 1.27
C GLY A 106 -1.46 -5.76 2.35
N HIS A 107 -0.20 -5.34 2.22
CA HIS A 107 0.42 -4.45 3.20
C HIS A 107 0.08 -2.98 2.93
N PRO A 108 -0.38 -2.22 3.94
CA PRO A 108 -0.56 -0.79 3.82
C PRO A 108 0.80 -0.09 3.72
N ILE A 109 0.92 0.83 2.79
CA ILE A 109 2.03 1.77 2.68
C ILE A 109 1.49 3.19 2.78
N SER A 110 2.29 4.09 3.35
CA SER A 110 1.96 5.50 3.47
C SER A 110 3.20 6.36 3.31
N GLY A 111 3.00 7.64 3.02
CA GLY A 111 4.09 8.59 2.90
C GLY A 111 3.61 9.96 2.45
N THR A 112 4.57 10.83 2.16
CA THR A 112 4.33 12.19 1.70
C THR A 112 5.17 12.54 0.49
N ARG A 113 4.64 13.45 -0.34
CA ARG A 113 5.37 14.17 -1.39
C ARG A 113 5.10 15.65 -1.22
N THR A 114 6.05 16.50 -1.59
CA THR A 114 5.95 17.95 -1.41
C THR A 114 6.19 18.68 -2.71
N PHE A 115 5.57 19.84 -2.87
CA PHE A 115 5.92 20.79 -3.94
C PHE A 115 5.68 22.21 -3.43
N THR A 116 6.32 23.20 -4.05
CA THR A 116 6.15 24.61 -3.69
C THR A 116 5.37 25.33 -4.78
N LEU A 117 4.27 26.00 -4.40
CA LEU A 117 3.55 26.93 -5.27
C LEU A 117 4.20 28.31 -5.19
N THR A 118 4.52 28.91 -6.33
CA THR A 118 5.27 30.18 -6.39
C THR A 118 4.42 31.40 -6.76
N THR A 119 3.17 31.18 -7.18
CA THR A 119 2.21 32.25 -7.50
C THR A 119 0.95 32.09 -6.67
N GLU A 120 0.49 33.18 -6.05
CA GLU A 120 -0.79 33.22 -5.33
C GLU A 120 -1.94 32.90 -6.28
N GLY A 121 -2.78 31.95 -5.88
CA GLY A 121 -4.05 31.63 -6.52
C GLY A 121 -5.24 32.12 -5.70
N SER A 122 -6.43 32.03 -6.30
CA SER A 122 -7.70 32.46 -5.71
C SER A 122 -8.61 31.30 -5.31
N GLY A 123 -8.05 30.08 -5.29
CA GLY A 123 -8.77 28.88 -4.93
C GLY A 123 -9.31 28.90 -3.51
N THR A 124 -10.31 28.08 -3.26
CA THR A 124 -10.96 27.95 -1.95
C THR A 124 -10.52 26.67 -1.26
N PRO A 125 -9.92 26.73 -0.06
CA PRO A 125 -9.55 25.55 0.70
C PRO A 125 -10.80 24.81 1.20
N GLY A 126 -10.61 23.53 1.52
CA GLY A 126 -11.55 22.72 2.29
C GLY A 126 -11.39 22.94 3.79
N ALA A 127 -11.85 21.95 4.57
CA ALA A 127 -11.71 21.97 6.03
C ALA A 127 -10.23 21.90 6.47
N PRO A 128 -9.93 22.32 7.71
CA PRO A 128 -8.62 22.10 8.32
C PRO A 128 -8.26 20.61 8.32
N ALA A 129 -7.01 20.27 7.98
CA ALA A 129 -6.57 18.87 7.87
C ALA A 129 -6.66 18.12 9.21
N ASP A 130 -6.38 18.81 10.33
CA ASP A 130 -6.42 18.20 11.68
C ASP A 130 -7.85 17.89 12.16
N ALA A 131 -8.87 18.57 11.62
CA ALA A 131 -10.26 18.29 11.99
C ALA A 131 -10.76 16.93 11.44
N SER A 132 -10.05 16.33 10.48
CA SER A 132 -10.35 15.00 9.95
C SER A 132 -9.70 13.86 10.74
N ALA A 133 -8.77 14.16 11.66
CA ALA A 133 -8.08 13.14 12.46
C ALA A 133 -8.93 12.64 13.65
N GLU A 134 -9.95 13.38 14.08
CA GLU A 134 -10.82 13.02 15.21
C GLU A 134 -11.96 12.04 14.85
N ALA A 135 -12.18 11.75 13.56
CA ALA A 135 -13.23 10.84 13.11
C ALA A 135 -12.79 9.36 13.00
N ASP A 136 -11.49 9.07 13.06
CA ASP A 136 -10.95 7.73 12.75
C ASP A 136 -10.18 7.09 13.94
N SER A 137 -10.39 7.60 15.15
CA SER A 137 -9.95 6.93 16.38
C SER A 137 -10.93 5.81 16.79
N GLU A 138 -11.40 5.01 15.84
CA GLU A 138 -11.96 3.70 16.17
C GLU A 138 -10.81 2.70 16.21
N ASP A 139 -10.49 2.31 17.45
CA ASP A 139 -9.56 1.27 17.87
C ASP A 139 -9.65 0.01 16.99
N GLY A 140 -8.93 0.03 15.87
CA GLY A 140 -8.81 -1.06 14.89
C GLY A 140 -7.81 -2.13 15.31
N GLY A 141 -7.59 -2.31 16.61
CA GLY A 141 -6.86 -3.43 17.17
C GLY A 141 -7.61 -4.76 16.94
N SER A 142 -7.71 -5.19 15.68
CA SER A 142 -8.11 -6.55 15.31
C SER A 142 -7.01 -7.51 15.77
N SER A 143 -7.03 -7.77 17.07
CA SER A 143 -6.33 -8.86 17.73
C SER A 143 -6.86 -10.13 17.10
N ILE A 144 -6.14 -10.70 16.13
CA ILE A 144 -6.46 -12.02 15.60
C ILE A 144 -6.49 -12.94 16.83
N PRO A 145 -7.65 -13.47 17.22
CA PRO A 145 -7.76 -14.14 18.49
C PRO A 145 -6.91 -15.40 18.41
N LEU A 146 -5.97 -15.61 19.33
CA LEU A 146 -4.94 -16.65 19.21
C LEU A 146 -5.49 -18.09 19.39
N TRP A 147 -6.74 -18.24 19.83
CA TRP A 147 -7.33 -19.55 20.14
C TRP A 147 -7.39 -20.55 18.97
N PRO A 148 -7.65 -20.17 17.69
CA PRO A 148 -7.63 -21.12 16.59
C PRO A 148 -6.22 -21.70 16.37
N PHE A 149 -5.17 -20.90 16.58
CA PHE A 149 -3.78 -21.35 16.46
C PHE A 149 -3.39 -22.30 17.60
N LEU A 150 -3.88 -22.07 18.82
CA LEU A 150 -3.66 -22.97 19.95
C LEU A 150 -4.37 -24.32 19.74
N VAL A 151 -5.57 -24.33 19.17
CA VAL A 151 -6.31 -25.56 18.83
C VAL A 151 -5.58 -26.36 17.75
N VAL A 152 -5.16 -25.69 16.66
CA VAL A 152 -4.41 -26.33 15.57
C VAL A 152 -3.06 -26.85 16.07
N GLY A 153 -2.31 -26.06 16.84
CA GLY A 153 -1.04 -26.48 17.44
C GLY A 153 -1.20 -27.67 18.39
N GLY A 154 -2.26 -27.68 19.21
CA GLY A 154 -2.59 -28.80 20.08
C GLY A 154 -2.90 -30.10 19.33
N LEU A 155 -3.70 -30.04 18.26
CA LEU A 155 -4.01 -31.20 17.43
C LEU A 155 -2.78 -31.78 16.73
N VAL A 156 -1.90 -30.92 16.21
CA VAL A 156 -0.63 -31.35 15.60
C VAL A 156 0.28 -32.01 16.64
N PHE A 157 0.39 -31.43 17.83
CA PHE A 157 1.21 -31.98 18.91
C PHE A 157 0.70 -33.35 19.38
N VAL A 158 -0.62 -33.50 19.59
CA VAL A 158 -1.23 -34.78 19.97
C VAL A 158 -1.06 -35.82 18.86
N GLY A 159 -1.24 -35.43 17.59
CA GLY A 159 -1.02 -36.31 16.44
C GLY A 159 0.43 -36.79 16.34
N ALA A 160 1.40 -35.90 16.53
CA ALA A 160 2.82 -36.22 16.57
C ALA A 160 3.18 -37.12 17.75
N LEU A 161 2.61 -36.88 18.93
CA LEU A 161 2.82 -37.71 20.12
C LEU A 161 2.29 -39.13 19.91
N VAL A 162 1.08 -39.27 19.35
CA VAL A 162 0.47 -40.58 19.02
C VAL A 162 1.27 -41.32 17.95
N PHE A 163 1.79 -40.60 16.95
CA PHE A 163 2.66 -41.17 15.92
C PHE A 163 4.00 -41.64 16.49
N ALA A 164 4.63 -40.86 17.37
CA ALA A 164 5.89 -41.21 18.01
C ALA A 164 5.75 -42.37 19.02
N LEU A 165 4.60 -42.47 19.69
CA LEU A 165 4.28 -43.55 20.64
C LEU A 165 3.74 -44.82 19.95
N ARG A 166 3.48 -44.79 18.65
CA ARG A 166 3.16 -45.99 17.87
C ARG A 166 4.42 -46.87 17.77
N LYS A 167 4.57 -47.76 18.75
CA LYS A 167 5.59 -48.82 18.73
C LYS A 167 5.46 -49.61 17.41
N PRO A 168 6.51 -49.73 16.58
CA PRO A 168 6.46 -50.60 15.43
C PRO A 168 6.22 -52.03 15.93
N LYS A 169 5.16 -52.68 15.43
CA LYS A 169 4.99 -54.13 15.58
C LYS A 169 6.17 -54.76 14.86
N GLY A 170 7.10 -55.33 15.64
CA GLY A 170 8.11 -56.22 15.09
C GLY A 170 7.41 -57.42 14.46
N ASN A 171 7.65 -57.64 13.18
CA ASN A 171 7.29 -58.87 12.49
C ASN A 171 8.14 -59.99 13.10
N GLY A 172 7.49 -60.91 13.81
CA GLY A 172 8.03 -62.24 14.09
C GLY A 172 7.73 -63.18 12.93
#